data_AF-A0A368XC25-F1
#
_entry.id   AF-A0A368XC25-F1
#
_cell.length_a   1.000
_cell.length_b   1.000
_cell.length_c   1.000
_cell.angle_alpha   90.00
_cell.angle_beta   90.00
_cell.angle_gamma   90.00
#
_symmetry.space_group_name_H-M   'P 1'
#
loop_
_entity.id
_entity.type
_entity.pdbx_description
1 polymer ?
#
loop_
_entity_poly.entity_id
_entity_poly.type
_entity_poly.pdbx_seq_one_letter_code
_entity_poly.pdbx_strand_id
1 'polypeptide(L)'
;MSAITFNMRDLKPLAEELEKASEFAPTMDLLFDPKNHVNGVILDAKGRTEEEAEAADGFFWPSDKNIRKGAIGPCLQLVGDQGLYLITNARFEDESSPASRGTVAYAKGCDPNKDDDFYENKVALFGGDDGTVTIPYRWYLMAKNKGKRVFKLNLTEDSVSVVL
;
A
#
# COMPACT_ATOMS: atom_id res chain seq x y z
N MET A 1 -9.01 20.73 -2.50
CA MET A 1 -8.43 19.37 -2.40
C MET A 1 -7.06 19.39 -3.07
N SER A 2 -6.01 19.16 -2.28
CA SER A 2 -4.65 19.02 -2.79
C SER A 2 -4.42 17.56 -3.19
N ALA A 3 -3.95 17.31 -4.40
CA ALA A 3 -3.69 15.96 -4.89
C ALA A 3 -2.28 15.51 -4.50
N ILE A 4 -2.15 14.29 -3.97
CA ILE A 4 -0.86 13.65 -3.70
C ILE A 4 -0.17 13.43 -5.04
N THR A 5 1.05 13.91 -5.20
CA THR A 5 1.75 13.93 -6.50
C THR A 5 3.11 13.27 -6.39
N PHE A 6 3.39 12.33 -7.29
CA PHE A 6 4.67 11.64 -7.43
C PHE A 6 5.27 11.91 -8.81
N ASN A 7 6.59 11.96 -8.90
CA ASN A 7 7.28 11.97 -10.19
C ASN A 7 7.25 10.55 -10.79
N MET A 8 6.83 10.42 -12.05
CA MET A 8 6.80 9.10 -12.71
C MET A 8 8.18 8.46 -12.81
N ARG A 9 9.26 9.25 -12.78
CA ARG A 9 10.63 8.73 -12.77
C ARG A 9 10.93 7.96 -11.49
N ASP A 10 10.46 8.45 -10.35
CA ASP A 10 10.73 7.86 -9.04
C ASP A 10 9.89 6.58 -8.83
N LEU A 11 8.80 6.41 -9.59
CA LEU A 11 7.99 5.19 -9.60
C LEU A 11 8.54 4.08 -10.50
N LYS A 12 9.54 4.39 -11.36
CA LYS A 12 10.09 3.40 -12.28
C LYS A 12 10.73 2.20 -11.57
N PRO A 13 11.57 2.37 -10.52
CA PRO A 13 12.13 1.24 -9.78
C PRO A 13 11.04 0.34 -9.15
N LEU A 14 9.98 0.94 -8.59
CA LEU A 14 8.86 0.21 -8.00
C LEU A 14 8.12 -0.63 -9.05
N ALA A 15 7.89 -0.06 -10.24
CA ALA A 15 7.26 -0.78 -11.33
C ALA A 15 8.12 -1.95 -11.84
N GLU A 16 9.42 -1.73 -12.01
CA GLU A 16 10.35 -2.79 -12.41
C GLU A 16 10.44 -3.92 -11.37
N GLU A 17 10.32 -3.58 -10.09
CA GLU A 17 10.27 -4.55 -8.99
C GLU A 17 8.99 -5.40 -9.05
N LEU A 18 7.81 -4.76 -9.16
CA LEU A 18 6.52 -5.44 -9.29
C LEU A 18 6.44 -6.33 -10.53
N GLU A 19 7.07 -5.93 -11.64
CA GLU A 19 7.10 -6.71 -12.88
C GLU A 19 8.02 -7.95 -12.80
N LYS A 20 9.03 -7.94 -11.93
CA LYS A 20 9.98 -9.05 -11.75
C LYS A 20 9.60 -9.98 -10.59
N ALA A 21 8.83 -9.50 -9.63
CA ALA A 21 8.44 -10.27 -8.46
C ALA A 21 7.58 -11.49 -8.84
N SER A 22 7.91 -12.65 -8.25
CA SER A 22 7.12 -13.87 -8.37
C SER A 22 6.08 -14.01 -7.26
N GLU A 23 6.28 -13.32 -6.14
CA GLU A 23 5.44 -13.38 -4.95
C GLU A 23 5.16 -12.00 -4.39
N PHE A 24 4.03 -11.89 -3.69
CA PHE A 24 3.52 -10.64 -3.15
C PHE A 24 3.02 -10.85 -1.72
N ALA A 25 3.23 -9.86 -0.87
CA ALA A 25 2.67 -9.81 0.47
C ALA A 25 1.23 -9.27 0.43
N PRO A 26 0.35 -9.75 1.33
CA PRO A 26 -0.97 -9.18 1.51
C PRO A 26 -0.88 -7.78 2.15
N THR A 27 -1.72 -6.86 1.70
CA THR A 27 -1.84 -5.53 2.33
C THR A 27 -2.86 -5.56 3.46
N MET A 28 -2.86 -4.53 4.31
CA MET A 28 -3.87 -4.38 5.38
C MET A 28 -5.28 -4.35 4.81
N ASP A 29 -5.54 -3.53 3.78
CA ASP A 29 -6.88 -3.47 3.16
C ASP A 29 -7.32 -4.83 2.61
N LEU A 30 -6.38 -5.63 2.09
CA LEU A 30 -6.67 -6.97 1.59
C LEU A 30 -7.00 -7.93 2.73
N LEU A 31 -6.21 -7.90 3.81
CA LEU A 31 -6.38 -8.76 5.00
C LEU A 31 -7.72 -8.54 5.69
N PHE A 32 -8.19 -7.29 5.76
CA PHE A 32 -9.42 -6.92 6.47
C PHE A 32 -10.67 -6.87 5.57
N ASP A 33 -10.56 -7.12 4.26
CA ASP A 33 -11.71 -7.22 3.36
C ASP A 33 -12.19 -8.68 3.24
N PRO A 34 -13.39 -9.03 3.74
CA PRO A 34 -13.95 -10.38 3.67
C PRO A 34 -13.95 -10.95 2.26
N LYS A 35 -14.11 -10.11 1.22
CA LYS A 35 -14.14 -10.55 -0.18
C LYS A 35 -12.85 -11.25 -0.61
N ASN A 36 -11.74 -11.01 0.08
CA ASN A 36 -10.45 -11.63 -0.25
C ASN A 36 -10.25 -12.98 0.43
N HIS A 37 -11.11 -13.37 1.37
CA HIS A 37 -11.01 -14.63 2.10
C HIS A 37 -11.92 -15.73 1.55
N VAL A 38 -11.54 -16.99 1.79
CA VAL A 38 -12.35 -18.15 1.41
C VAL A 38 -13.71 -18.05 2.12
N ASN A 39 -14.79 -18.22 1.35
CA ASN A 39 -16.18 -18.09 1.80
C ASN A 39 -16.56 -16.73 2.42
N GLY A 40 -15.73 -15.70 2.29
CA GLY A 40 -16.02 -14.40 2.89
C GLY A 40 -15.73 -14.33 4.40
N VAL A 41 -14.95 -15.25 4.96
CA VAL A 41 -14.70 -15.34 6.41
C VAL A 41 -13.26 -14.97 6.71
N ILE A 42 -13.05 -13.89 7.46
CA ILE A 42 -11.71 -13.51 7.92
C ILE A 42 -11.33 -14.39 9.11
N LEU A 43 -10.18 -15.05 9.03
CA LEU A 43 -9.68 -15.93 10.07
C LEU A 43 -8.28 -15.51 10.53
N ASP A 44 -7.98 -15.76 11.79
CA ASP A 44 -6.64 -15.57 12.33
C ASP A 44 -5.69 -16.72 11.94
N ALA A 45 -4.43 -16.65 12.39
CA ALA A 45 -3.41 -17.66 12.08
C ALA A 45 -3.71 -19.06 12.65
N LYS A 46 -4.65 -19.15 13.62
CA LYS A 46 -5.13 -20.39 14.25
C LYS A 46 -6.44 -20.89 13.61
N GLY A 47 -6.98 -20.19 12.61
CA GLY A 47 -8.20 -20.56 11.90
C GLY A 47 -9.49 -20.15 12.63
N ARG A 48 -9.42 -19.16 13.53
CA ARG A 48 -10.56 -18.66 14.32
C ARG A 48 -11.12 -17.38 13.72
N THR A 49 -12.42 -17.17 13.90
CA THR A 49 -13.08 -15.87 13.71
C THR A 49 -12.66 -14.88 14.80
N GLU A 50 -12.99 -13.60 14.61
CA GLU A 50 -12.76 -12.55 15.61
C GLU A 50 -13.47 -12.88 16.94
N GLU A 51 -14.75 -13.25 16.90
CA GLU A 51 -15.52 -13.64 18.08
C GLU A 51 -14.86 -14.79 18.87
N GLU A 52 -14.39 -15.82 18.17
CA GLU A 52 -13.71 -16.96 18.79
C GLU A 52 -12.34 -16.58 19.38
N ALA A 53 -11.60 -15.71 18.71
CA ALA A 53 -10.29 -15.25 19.16
C ALA A 53 -10.40 -14.30 20.36
N GLU A 54 -11.39 -13.41 20.37
CA GLU A 54 -11.71 -12.53 21.49
C GLU A 54 -12.15 -13.32 22.73
N ALA A 55 -13.03 -14.32 22.55
CA ALA A 55 -13.51 -15.15 23.66
C ALA A 55 -12.40 -16.03 24.28
N ALA A 56 -11.39 -16.41 23.49
CA ALA A 56 -10.29 -17.25 23.96
C ALA A 56 -9.13 -16.44 24.55
N ASP A 57 -8.57 -15.51 23.77
CA ASP A 57 -7.31 -14.84 24.08
C ASP A 57 -7.43 -13.29 24.10
N GLY A 58 -8.57 -12.73 23.68
CA GLY A 58 -8.77 -11.28 23.61
C GLY A 58 -8.02 -10.57 22.47
N PHE A 59 -7.48 -11.31 21.50
CA PHE A 59 -6.69 -10.74 20.40
C PHE A 59 -6.99 -11.45 19.08
N PHE A 60 -7.40 -10.68 18.08
CA PHE A 60 -7.61 -11.12 16.72
C PHE A 60 -6.68 -10.38 15.75
N TRP A 61 -6.04 -11.14 14.87
CA TRP A 61 -5.30 -10.58 13.74
C TRP A 61 -5.52 -11.45 12.51
N PRO A 62 -6.03 -10.89 11.39
CA PRO A 62 -6.24 -11.64 10.17
C PRO A 62 -4.97 -12.30 9.65
N SER A 63 -5.09 -13.55 9.23
CA SER A 63 -4.00 -14.28 8.59
C SER A 63 -4.21 -14.40 7.09
N ASP A 64 -3.09 -14.42 6.39
CA ASP A 64 -3.03 -14.69 4.96
C ASP A 64 -3.32 -16.15 4.58
N LYS A 65 -3.34 -17.07 5.55
CA LYS A 65 -3.61 -18.49 5.35
C LYS A 65 -5.00 -18.79 4.77
N ASN A 66 -5.99 -17.93 4.99
CA ASN A 66 -7.36 -18.09 4.49
C ASN A 66 -7.69 -17.18 3.29
N ILE A 67 -6.70 -16.50 2.72
CA ILE A 67 -6.91 -15.67 1.52
C ILE A 67 -7.18 -16.56 0.30
N ARG A 68 -8.14 -16.16 -0.55
CA ARG A 68 -8.46 -16.85 -1.80
C ARG A 68 -7.24 -16.87 -2.72
N LYS A 69 -7.00 -18.02 -3.36
CA LYS A 69 -5.93 -18.16 -4.36
C LYS A 69 -6.07 -17.09 -5.44
N GLY A 70 -5.00 -16.33 -5.67
CA GLY A 70 -4.94 -15.25 -6.66
C GLY A 70 -5.56 -13.92 -6.24
N ALA A 71 -6.03 -13.78 -4.99
CA ALA A 71 -6.47 -12.47 -4.48
C ALA A 71 -5.28 -11.51 -4.24
N ILE A 72 -4.13 -12.06 -3.86
CA ILE A 72 -2.89 -11.29 -3.71
C ILE A 72 -2.24 -11.13 -5.09
N GLY A 73 -2.06 -9.89 -5.51
CA GLY A 73 -1.38 -9.53 -6.74
C GLY A 73 -0.55 -8.25 -6.57
N PRO A 74 0.12 -7.79 -7.64
CA PRO A 74 0.96 -6.60 -7.58
C PRO A 74 0.14 -5.35 -7.28
N CYS A 75 0.56 -4.61 -6.26
CA CYS A 75 0.03 -3.29 -5.94
C CYS A 75 1.13 -2.37 -5.41
N LEU A 76 0.81 -1.08 -5.37
CA LEU A 76 1.58 -0.10 -4.63
C LEU A 76 0.87 0.13 -3.28
N GLN A 77 1.63 0.46 -2.24
CA GLN A 77 1.07 0.91 -0.97
C GLN A 77 1.45 2.36 -0.75
N LEU A 78 0.45 3.24 -0.61
CA LEU A 78 0.63 4.59 -0.13
C LEU A 78 0.79 4.52 1.38
N VAL A 79 1.96 4.88 1.89
CA VAL A 79 2.28 4.85 3.32
C VAL A 79 2.41 6.27 3.81
N GLY A 80 1.67 6.59 4.87
CA GLY A 80 1.84 7.81 5.64
C GLY A 80 2.42 7.46 6.99
N ASP A 81 3.67 7.82 7.24
CA ASP A 81 4.36 7.68 8.53
C ASP A 81 5.42 8.80 8.65
N GLN A 82 6.71 8.50 8.51
CA GLN A 82 7.81 9.45 8.39
C GLN A 82 7.86 10.06 6.97
N GLY A 83 6.79 10.77 6.62
CA GLY A 83 6.54 11.30 5.29
C GLY A 83 5.39 10.56 4.59
N LEU A 84 5.26 10.80 3.29
CA LEU A 84 4.22 10.21 2.46
C LEU A 84 4.84 9.64 1.20
N TYR A 85 4.76 8.33 1.01
CA TYR A 85 5.47 7.66 -0.08
C TYR A 85 4.72 6.44 -0.61
N LEU A 86 5.18 5.95 -1.76
CA LEU A 86 4.78 4.67 -2.32
C LEU A 86 5.90 3.63 -2.11
N ILE A 87 5.50 2.41 -1.78
CA ILE A 87 6.30 1.19 -1.84
C ILE A 87 5.54 0.11 -2.61
N THR A 88 6.21 -1.02 -2.88
CA THR A 88 5.59 -2.20 -3.48
C THR A 88 5.16 -3.19 -2.40
N ASN A 89 4.29 -4.13 -2.77
CA ASN A 89 4.02 -5.33 -1.98
C ASN A 89 4.81 -6.56 -2.46
N ALA A 90 5.90 -6.39 -3.22
CA ALA A 90 6.71 -7.51 -3.67
C ALA A 90 7.39 -8.21 -2.49
N ARG A 91 7.38 -9.55 -2.49
CA ARG A 91 8.03 -10.38 -1.48
C ARG A 91 9.33 -10.98 -2.02
N PHE A 92 10.37 -10.95 -1.20
CA PHE A 92 11.69 -11.51 -1.51
C PHE A 92 12.13 -12.48 -0.41
N GLU A 93 12.87 -13.52 -0.80
CA GLU A 93 13.37 -14.55 0.14
C GLU A 93 14.35 -13.99 1.18
N ASP A 94 15.07 -12.92 0.85
CA ASP A 94 16.06 -12.29 1.72
C ASP A 94 15.47 -11.32 2.76
N GLU A 95 14.14 -11.19 2.81
CA GLU A 95 13.39 -10.28 3.68
C GLU A 95 13.89 -8.83 3.64
N SER A 96 14.52 -8.42 2.55
CA SER A 96 14.94 -7.04 2.37
C SER A 96 13.75 -6.08 2.49
N SER A 97 14.00 -4.84 2.91
CA SER A 97 12.95 -3.82 2.95
C SER A 97 12.89 -3.07 1.61
N PRO A 98 11.74 -2.46 1.25
CA PRO A 98 11.68 -1.57 0.09
C PRO A 98 12.74 -0.46 0.13
N ALA A 99 13.03 0.07 1.33
CA ALA A 99 14.07 1.07 1.53
C ALA A 99 15.47 0.54 1.16
N SER A 100 15.85 -0.66 1.62
CA SER A 100 17.16 -1.24 1.29
C SER A 100 17.31 -1.59 -0.19
N ARG A 101 16.19 -1.80 -0.90
CA ARG A 101 16.17 -2.06 -2.35
C ARG A 101 16.07 -0.79 -3.20
N GLY A 102 15.90 0.38 -2.57
CA GLY A 102 15.70 1.63 -3.30
C GLY A 102 14.34 1.74 -3.99
N THR A 103 13.32 1.03 -3.50
CA THR A 103 11.96 1.03 -4.05
C THR A 103 10.97 1.81 -3.18
N VAL A 104 11.41 3.01 -2.78
CA VAL A 104 10.61 4.02 -2.08
C VAL A 104 10.49 5.27 -2.94
N ALA A 105 9.27 5.75 -3.16
CA ALA A 105 9.01 6.96 -3.93
C ALA A 105 8.18 7.96 -3.11
N TYR A 106 8.81 9.04 -2.65
CA TYR A 106 8.13 10.07 -1.86
C TYR A 106 7.21 10.95 -2.72
N ALA A 107 6.08 11.32 -2.13
CA ALA A 107 5.22 12.36 -2.64
C ALA A 107 5.96 13.70 -2.58
N LYS A 108 5.63 14.60 -3.49
CA LYS A 108 6.21 15.94 -3.54
C LYS A 108 6.00 16.67 -2.20
N GLY A 109 7.08 17.15 -1.60
CA GLY A 109 7.05 17.90 -0.36
C GLY A 109 6.98 17.03 0.89
N CYS A 110 7.08 15.71 0.77
CA CYS A 110 6.90 14.75 1.87
C CYS A 110 8.14 13.86 2.08
N ASP A 111 9.31 14.20 1.52
CA ASP A 111 10.54 13.45 1.71
C ASP A 111 11.32 13.99 2.93
N PRO A 112 11.46 13.23 4.02
CA PRO A 112 12.10 13.71 5.25
C PRO A 112 13.59 14.04 5.08
N ASN A 113 14.22 13.63 3.96
CA ASN A 113 15.61 13.93 3.67
C ASN A 113 15.79 15.20 2.81
N LYS A 114 14.70 15.79 2.32
CA LYS A 114 14.75 16.90 1.35
C LYS A 114 13.83 18.06 1.70
N ASP A 115 12.71 17.79 2.35
CA ASP A 115 11.64 18.74 2.60
C ASP A 115 11.56 19.01 4.11
N ASP A 116 11.83 20.25 4.54
CA ASP A 116 11.80 20.61 5.97
C ASP A 116 10.39 20.44 6.58
N ASP A 117 9.35 20.79 5.81
CA ASP A 117 7.93 20.71 6.21
C ASP A 117 7.28 19.36 5.83
N PHE A 118 8.06 18.28 5.72
CA PHE A 118 7.56 16.99 5.20
C PHE A 118 6.38 16.44 6.02
N TYR A 119 6.42 16.63 7.34
CA TYR A 119 5.44 16.08 8.26
C TYR A 119 4.11 16.84 8.15
N GLU A 120 4.16 18.17 8.14
CA GLU A 120 3.00 19.03 7.95
C GLU A 120 2.33 18.75 6.60
N ASN A 121 3.13 18.55 5.55
CA ASN A 121 2.63 18.18 4.22
C ASN A 121 1.99 16.78 4.23
N LYS A 122 2.59 15.79 4.89
CA LYS A 122 2.00 14.46 5.09
C LYS A 122 0.67 14.57 5.82
N VAL A 123 0.60 15.30 6.92
CA VAL A 123 -0.62 15.48 7.72
C VAL A 123 -1.73 16.14 6.89
N ALA A 124 -1.40 17.16 6.10
CA ALA A 124 -2.36 17.85 5.24
C ALA A 124 -2.90 16.98 4.09
N LEU A 125 -2.13 15.98 3.63
CA LEU A 125 -2.46 15.13 2.49
C LEU A 125 -3.06 13.77 2.87
N PHE A 126 -2.63 13.19 4.00
CA PHE A 126 -2.94 11.83 4.41
C PHE A 126 -3.62 11.75 5.79
N GLY A 127 -3.40 12.74 6.66
CA GLY A 127 -3.88 12.74 8.03
C GLY A 127 -2.77 12.53 9.07
N GLY A 128 -3.13 12.72 10.34
CA GLY A 128 -2.20 12.64 11.48
C GLY A 128 -1.65 11.23 11.72
N ASP A 129 -2.47 10.21 11.52
CA ASP A 129 -2.17 8.84 11.91
C ASP A 129 -1.23 8.14 10.94
N ASP A 130 -0.51 7.13 11.45
CA ASP A 130 0.30 6.24 10.65
C ASP A 130 -0.58 5.19 9.97
N GLY A 131 -0.36 4.92 8.68
CA GLY A 131 -1.20 3.98 7.96
C GLY A 131 -0.80 3.73 6.53
N THR A 132 -1.54 2.82 5.90
CA THR A 132 -1.33 2.44 4.50
C THR A 132 -2.63 2.39 3.72
N VAL A 133 -2.60 2.77 2.45
CA VAL A 133 -3.71 2.60 1.49
C VAL A 133 -3.21 1.85 0.25
N THR A 134 -3.93 0.81 -0.14
CA THR A 134 -3.62 -0.01 -1.31
C THR A 134 -3.97 0.75 -2.59
N ILE A 135 -2.96 0.97 -3.43
CA ILE A 135 -3.08 1.62 -4.73
C ILE A 135 -2.97 0.56 -5.83
N PRO A 136 -4.03 0.35 -6.63
CA PRO A 136 -3.99 -0.66 -7.71
C PRO A 136 -2.85 -0.38 -8.71
N TYR A 137 -1.99 -1.38 -8.97
CA TYR A 137 -0.87 -1.22 -9.91
C TYR A 137 -1.34 -0.80 -11.32
N ARG A 138 -2.54 -1.23 -11.73
CA ARG A 138 -3.17 -0.80 -12.98
C ARG A 138 -3.28 0.72 -13.13
N TRP A 139 -3.41 1.47 -12.05
CA TRP A 139 -3.50 2.93 -12.12
C TRP A 139 -2.18 3.57 -12.55
N TYR A 140 -1.05 3.04 -12.06
CA TYR A 140 0.28 3.42 -12.57
C TYR A 140 0.38 3.13 -14.07
N LEU A 141 -0.03 1.93 -14.51
CA LEU A 141 -0.02 1.57 -15.93
C LEU A 141 -0.89 2.50 -16.78
N MET A 142 -2.07 2.88 -16.29
CA MET A 142 -2.95 3.85 -16.97
C MET A 142 -2.28 5.22 -17.12
N ALA A 143 -1.64 5.73 -16.06
CA ALA A 143 -0.93 7.01 -16.10
C ALA A 143 0.29 6.95 -17.04
N LYS A 144 1.07 5.86 -16.99
CA LYS A 144 2.20 5.58 -17.88
C LYS A 144 1.77 5.54 -19.34
N ASN A 145 0.71 4.79 -19.67
CA ASN A 145 0.20 4.65 -21.03
C ASN A 145 -0.34 5.97 -21.60
N LYS A 146 -0.84 6.87 -20.74
CA LYS A 146 -1.25 8.23 -21.12
C LYS A 146 -0.08 9.23 -21.21
N GLY A 147 1.16 8.79 -21.02
CA GLY A 147 2.34 9.66 -21.08
C GLY A 147 2.37 10.73 -19.99
N LYS A 148 1.72 10.46 -18.83
CA LYS A 148 1.73 11.41 -17.70
C LYS A 148 3.16 11.54 -17.18
N ARG A 149 3.55 12.77 -16.83
CA ARG A 149 4.85 13.05 -16.19
C ARG A 149 4.82 12.87 -14.68
N VAL A 150 3.62 12.92 -14.11
CA VAL A 150 3.36 12.79 -12.68
C VAL A 150 2.24 11.79 -12.47
N PHE A 151 2.35 11.01 -11.41
CA PHE A 151 1.29 10.15 -10.91
C PHE A 151 0.57 10.90 -9.80
N LYS A 152 -0.75 11.01 -9.90
CA LYS A 152 -1.55 11.82 -8.96
C LYS A 152 -2.66 10.98 -8.36
N LEU A 153 -2.82 11.12 -7.06
CA LEU A 153 -3.89 10.50 -6.29
C LEU A 153 -4.72 11.59 -5.61
N ASN A 154 -6.03 11.44 -5.67
CA ASN A 154 -6.93 12.11 -4.74
C ASN A 154 -7.24 11.14 -3.61
N LEU A 155 -7.03 11.60 -2.38
CA LEU A 155 -7.37 10.90 -1.17
C LEU A 155 -8.40 11.74 -0.40
N THR A 156 -9.38 11.04 0.14
CA THR A 156 -10.41 11.54 1.06
C THR A 156 -10.51 10.53 2.20
N GLU A 157 -11.27 10.86 3.24
CA GLU A 157 -11.53 9.95 4.36
C GLU A 157 -12.04 8.57 3.91
N ASP A 158 -12.94 8.54 2.92
CA ASP A 158 -13.61 7.30 2.51
C ASP A 158 -13.12 6.72 1.18
N SER A 159 -12.22 7.41 0.47
CA SER A 159 -11.88 6.99 -0.89
C SER A 159 -10.52 7.46 -1.39
N VAL A 160 -9.95 6.67 -2.30
CA VAL A 160 -8.76 6.99 -3.09
C VAL A 160 -9.07 6.83 -4.58
N SER A 161 -8.52 7.71 -5.41
CA SER A 161 -8.66 7.65 -6.86
C SER A 161 -7.44 8.19 -7.59
N VAL A 162 -7.17 7.66 -8.79
CA VAL A 162 -6.12 8.18 -9.68
C VAL A 162 -6.63 9.35 -10.53
N VAL A 163 -5.79 10.37 -10.69
CA VAL A 163 -6.03 11.49 -11.62
C VAL A 163 -5.23 11.25 -12.91
N LEU A 164 -5.95 11.07 -14.03
CA LEU A 164 -5.40 10.63 -15.32
C LEU A 164 -5.29 11.70 -16.39
#